data_AF-A0A6J3DWU0-F1
#
_entry.id   AF-A0A6J3DWU0-F1
#
_cell.length_a   1.000
_cell.length_b   1.000
_cell.length_c   1.000
_cell.angle_alpha   90.00
_cell.angle_beta   90.00
_cell.angle_gamma   90.00
#
_symmetry.space_group_name_H-M   'P 1'
#
loop_
_entity.id
_entity.type
_entity.pdbx_description
1 polymer ?
#
loop_
_entity_poly.entity_id
_entity_poly.type
_entity_poly.pdbx_seq_one_letter_code
_entity_poly.pdbx_strand_id
1 'polypeptide(L)'
;MAHLLGHPGSMTSLRADLRDLQGAISDVSSRAGPARFPSWKFPDQVSCELDLAALLERYDYAEGDPEFSQHAHVVLLELLVDR
;
A
#
# COMPACT_ATOMS: atom_id res chain seq x y z
N MET A 1 16.75 -4.43 11.89
CA MET A 1 15.58 -4.09 11.03
C MET A 1 14.52 -3.27 11.75
N ALA A 2 14.26 -3.46 13.06
CA ALA A 2 13.21 -2.70 13.78
C ALA A 2 13.37 -1.17 13.75
N HIS A 3 14.59 -0.63 13.64
CA HIS A 3 14.85 0.82 13.59
C HIS A 3 14.40 1.50 12.28
N LEU A 4 14.05 0.74 11.23
CA LEU A 4 13.55 1.29 9.96
C LEU A 4 12.03 1.34 9.91
N LEU A 5 11.34 0.72 10.87
CA LEU A 5 9.88 0.73 10.94
C LEU A 5 9.41 2.16 11.27
N GLY A 6 8.48 2.69 10.49
CA GLY A 6 8.07 4.09 10.55
C GLY A 6 9.11 5.13 10.11
N HIS A 7 10.28 4.74 9.56
CA HIS A 7 11.28 5.71 9.10
C HIS A 7 10.79 6.45 7.83
N PRO A 8 10.86 7.80 7.78
CA PRO A 8 10.29 8.60 6.67
C PRO A 8 10.82 8.17 5.30
N GLY A 9 12.13 7.97 5.16
CA GLY A 9 12.72 7.56 3.88
C GLY A 9 12.26 6.19 3.40
N SER A 10 12.06 5.25 4.33
CA SER A 10 11.59 3.89 4.02
C SER A 10 10.13 3.92 3.60
N MET A 11 9.31 4.69 4.32
CA MET A 11 7.90 4.87 3.98
C MET A 11 7.73 5.57 2.63
N THR A 12 8.49 6.63 2.35
CA THR A 12 8.47 7.31 1.05
C THR A 12 8.81 6.37 -0.10
N SER A 13 9.87 5.55 0.04
CA SER A 13 10.22 4.54 -0.97
C SER A 13 9.09 3.55 -1.18
N LEU A 14 8.57 2.95 -0.09
CA LEU A 14 7.51 1.96 -0.16
C LEU A 14 6.23 2.51 -0.81
N ARG A 15 5.89 3.78 -0.54
CA ARG A 15 4.74 4.46 -1.17
C ARG A 15 4.94 4.64 -2.68
N ALA A 16 6.17 4.91 -3.13
CA ALA A 16 6.48 4.98 -4.55
C ALA A 16 6.38 3.59 -5.19
N ASP A 17 6.95 2.57 -4.55
CA ASP A 17 6.90 1.18 -5.03
C ASP A 17 5.44 0.69 -5.19
N LEU A 18 4.57 1.01 -4.23
CA LEU A 18 3.14 0.68 -4.31
C LEU A 18 2.42 1.38 -5.48
N ARG A 19 2.75 2.64 -5.76
CA ARG A 19 2.19 3.38 -6.91
C ARG A 19 2.62 2.74 -8.23
N ASP A 20 3.91 2.39 -8.34
CA ASP A 20 4.46 1.75 -9.53
C ASP A 20 3.82 0.37 -9.75
N LEU A 21 3.69 -0.43 -8.68
CA LEU A 21 3.02 -1.73 -8.73
C LEU A 21 1.56 -1.63 -9.16
N GLN A 22 0.81 -0.66 -8.63
CA GLN A 22 -0.56 -0.40 -9.04
C GLN A 22 -0.66 0.00 -10.52
N GLY A 23 0.30 0.79 -11.01
CA GLY A 23 0.41 1.12 -12.43
C GLY A 23 0.60 -0.14 -13.29
N ALA A 24 1.52 -1.03 -12.90
CA ALA A 24 1.77 -2.29 -13.59
C ALA A 24 0.55 -3.23 -13.59
N ILE A 25 -0.13 -3.37 -12.44
CA ILE A 25 -1.36 -4.16 -12.33
C ILE A 25 -2.47 -3.60 -13.23
N SER A 26 -2.60 -2.27 -13.28
CA SER A 26 -3.58 -1.60 -14.13
C SER A 26 -3.29 -1.83 -15.62
N ASP A 27 -2.02 -1.73 -16.03
CA ASP A 27 -1.57 -2.01 -17.40
C ASP A 27 -1.86 -3.47 -17.81
N VAL A 28 -1.52 -4.45 -16.97
CA VAL A 28 -1.83 -5.87 -17.22
C VAL A 28 -3.34 -6.11 -17.27
N SER A 29 -4.09 -5.59 -16.29
CA SER A 29 -5.55 -5.78 -16.18
C SER A 29 -6.30 -5.15 -17.36
N SER A 30 -5.78 -4.06 -17.94
CA SER A 30 -6.37 -3.45 -19.13
C SER A 30 -6.37 -4.37 -20.36
N ARG A 31 -5.43 -5.32 -20.41
CA ARG A 31 -5.27 -6.28 -21.52
C ARG A 31 -5.81 -7.67 -21.20
N ALA A 32 -5.65 -8.12 -19.96
CA ALA A 32 -6.04 -9.46 -19.52
C ALA A 32 -7.45 -9.52 -18.88
N GLY A 33 -8.04 -8.36 -18.56
CA GLY A 33 -9.23 -8.25 -17.73
C GLY A 33 -8.89 -8.15 -16.23
N PRO A 34 -9.82 -7.65 -15.40
CA PRO A 34 -9.57 -7.44 -13.97
C PRO A 34 -9.50 -8.76 -13.21
N ALA A 35 -8.47 -8.92 -12.37
CA ALA A 35 -8.42 -9.99 -11.38
C ALA A 35 -9.33 -9.62 -10.19
N ARG A 36 -10.25 -10.53 -9.83
CA ARG A 36 -11.23 -10.31 -8.76
C ARG A 36 -11.02 -11.32 -7.64
N PHE A 37 -10.06 -11.03 -6.80
CA PHE A 37 -9.82 -11.74 -5.56
C PHE A 37 -10.06 -10.81 -4.37
N PRO A 38 -10.57 -11.32 -3.23
CA PRO A 38 -10.70 -10.54 -2.02
C PRO A 38 -9.35 -9.97 -1.60
N SER A 39 -9.34 -8.73 -1.10
CA SER A 39 -8.16 -8.16 -0.47
C SER A 39 -7.82 -8.95 0.79
N TRP A 40 -6.54 -9.29 0.94
CA TRP A 40 -5.95 -9.83 2.16
C TRP A 40 -6.11 -8.86 3.34
N LYS A 41 -5.96 -7.55 3.10
CA LYS A 41 -6.05 -6.52 4.16
C LYS A 41 -7.48 -6.06 4.44
N PHE A 42 -8.32 -5.97 3.41
CA PHE A 42 -9.71 -5.53 3.46
C PHE A 42 -10.61 -6.63 2.91
N PRO A 43 -10.94 -7.67 3.70
CA PRO A 43 -11.59 -8.89 3.20
C PRO A 43 -12.97 -8.67 2.56
N ASP A 44 -13.58 -7.53 2.84
CA ASP A 44 -14.85 -7.05 2.31
C ASP A 44 -14.73 -6.36 0.94
N GLN A 45 -13.50 -6.13 0.46
CA GLN A 45 -13.21 -5.43 -0.80
C GLN A 45 -12.39 -6.30 -1.75
N VAL A 46 -12.41 -5.95 -3.04
CA VAL A 46 -11.59 -6.59 -4.07
C VAL A 46 -10.23 -5.89 -4.13
N SER A 47 -9.12 -6.65 -4.08
CA SER A 47 -7.75 -6.08 -4.01
C SER A 47 -7.46 -5.06 -5.13
N CYS A 48 -7.71 -5.45 -6.38
CA CYS A 48 -7.43 -4.59 -7.54
C CYS A 48 -8.36 -3.36 -7.64
N GLU A 49 -9.43 -3.30 -6.84
CA GLU A 49 -10.40 -2.19 -6.83
C GLU A 49 -10.20 -1.23 -5.65
N LEU A 50 -9.24 -1.51 -4.76
CA LEU A 50 -8.90 -0.61 -3.66
C LEU A 50 -8.43 0.76 -4.18
N ASP A 51 -8.96 1.83 -3.59
CA ASP A 51 -8.48 3.19 -3.85
C ASP A 51 -7.11 3.39 -3.21
N LEU A 52 -6.06 3.02 -3.96
CA LEU A 52 -4.69 3.13 -3.49
C LEU A 52 -4.28 4.59 -3.25
N ALA A 53 -4.82 5.55 -4.00
CA ALA A 53 -4.50 6.96 -3.77
C ALA A 53 -4.98 7.40 -2.38
N ALA A 54 -6.24 7.10 -2.04
CA ALA A 54 -6.80 7.39 -0.72
C ALA A 54 -6.09 6.63 0.41
N LEU A 55 -5.71 5.37 0.18
CA LEU A 55 -4.97 4.58 1.17
C LEU A 55 -3.56 5.14 1.40
N LEU A 56 -2.86 5.55 0.34
CA LEU A 56 -1.56 6.20 0.48
C LEU A 56 -1.73 7.56 1.19
N GLU A 57 -2.71 8.38 0.87
CA GLU A 57 -2.93 9.62 1.64
C GLU A 57 -3.21 9.34 3.12
N ARG A 58 -4.01 8.33 3.43
CA ARG A 58 -4.35 7.93 4.80
C ARG A 58 -3.15 7.44 5.60
N TYR A 59 -2.26 6.66 4.98
CA TYR A 59 -1.11 6.03 5.64
C TYR A 59 0.21 6.72 5.27
N ASP A 60 0.25 8.04 5.39
CA ASP A 60 1.48 8.82 5.23
C ASP A 60 2.32 8.86 6.52
N TYR A 61 3.56 9.34 6.42
CA TYR A 61 4.38 9.63 7.58
C TYR A 61 3.76 10.77 8.41
N ALA A 62 3.66 10.57 9.72
CA ALA A 62 3.18 11.58 10.66
C ALA A 62 4.31 12.04 11.57
N GLU A 63 4.76 13.28 11.37
CA GLU A 63 5.77 13.88 12.22
C GLU A 63 5.25 14.05 13.66
N GLY A 64 6.03 13.55 14.64
CA GLY A 64 5.63 13.58 16.04
C GLY A 64 4.71 12.43 16.47
N ASP A 65 4.33 11.52 15.56
CA ASP A 65 3.55 10.32 15.87
C ASP A 65 4.24 9.05 15.33
N PRO A 66 5.23 8.52 16.09
CA PRO A 66 5.98 7.34 15.68
C PRO A 66 5.13 6.07 15.70
N GLU A 67 4.13 5.96 16.58
CA GLU A 67 3.25 4.78 16.65
C GLU A 67 2.38 4.70 15.40
N PHE A 68 1.77 5.82 15.00
CA PHE A 68 1.03 5.90 13.75
C PHE A 68 1.94 5.61 12.55
N SER A 69 3.13 6.21 12.49
CA SER A 69 4.06 6.01 11.37
C SER A 69 4.51 4.54 11.26
N GLN A 70 4.74 3.87 12.38
CA GLN A 70 5.04 2.43 12.39
C GLN A 70 3.83 1.61 11.92
N HIS A 71 2.63 1.91 12.40
CA HIS A 71 1.40 1.25 11.97
C HIS A 71 1.16 1.45 10.46
N ALA A 72 1.25 2.69 9.98
CA ALA A 72 1.12 3.04 8.57
C ALA A 72 2.14 2.27 7.72
N HIS A 73 3.41 2.19 8.15
CA HIS A 73 4.42 1.40 7.46
C HIS A 73 4.04 -0.09 7.38
N VAL A 74 3.52 -0.70 8.45
CA VAL A 74 3.02 -2.09 8.40
C VAL A 74 1.85 -2.24 7.42
N VAL A 75 0.89 -1.32 7.45
CA VAL A 75 -0.26 -1.37 6.52
C VAL A 75 0.21 -1.26 5.07
N LEU A 76 1.17 -0.38 4.77
CA LEU A 76 1.75 -0.28 3.42
C LEU A 76 2.46 -1.58 3.00
N LEU A 77 3.15 -2.27 3.91
CA LEU A 77 3.75 -3.58 3.63
C LEU A 77 2.68 -4.66 3.39
N GLU A 78 1.58 -4.63 4.13
CA GLU A 78 0.44 -5.53 3.88
C GLU A 78 -0.22 -5.25 2.54
N LEU A 79 -0.32 -3.98 2.11
CA LEU A 79 -0.79 -3.62 0.77
C LEU A 79 0.13 -4.18 -0.33
N LEU A 80 1.43 -4.30 -0.09
CA LEU A 80 2.32 -4.94 -1.06
C LEU A 80 1.98 -6.43 -1.25
N VAL A 81 1.67 -7.14 -0.16
CA VAL A 81 1.24 -8.55 -0.20
C VAL A 81 -0.15 -8.71 -0.81
N ASP A 82 -1.00 -7.68 -0.64
CA ASP A 82 -2.37 -7.65 -1.10
C ASP A 82 -2.51 -7.60 -2.63
N ARG A 83 -1.51 -7.09 -3.34
CA ARG A 83 -1.53 -6.77 -4.77
C ARG A 83 -1.15 -7.93 -5.68
#